data_AF-A0A2G6C5E3-F1
#
_entry.id   AF-A0A2G6C5E3-F1
#
_cell.length_a   1.000
_cell.length_b   1.000
_cell.length_c   1.000
_cell.angle_alpha   90.00
_cell.angle_beta   90.00
_cell.angle_gamma   90.00
#
_symmetry.space_group_name_H-M   'P 1'
#
loop_
_entity.id
_entity.type
_entity.pdbx_description
1 polymer ?
#
loop_
_entity_poly.entity_id
_entity_poly.type
_entity_poly.pdbx_seq_one_letter_code
_entity_poly.pdbx_strand_id
1 'polypeptide(L)' 'KSKSSAGRQFKNCSEAFEAGVFDIRRSDPSYQNKLDRDNDGIACEK' A
#
# COMPACT_ATOMS: atom_id res chain seq x y z
N LYS A 1 -5.61 4.60 -11.18
CA LYS A 1 -6.32 4.25 -9.93
C LYS A 1 -5.70 2.98 -9.39
N SER A 2 -5.33 2.98 -8.11
CA SER A 2 -4.89 1.77 -7.40
C SER A 2 -5.96 0.68 -7.47
N LYS A 3 -5.55 -0.58 -7.60
CA LYS A 3 -6.46 -1.72 -7.45
C LYS A 3 -6.89 -1.85 -5.99
N SER A 4 -8.12 -2.33 -5.77
CA SER A 4 -8.57 -2.63 -4.41
C SER A 4 -7.71 -3.74 -3.83
N SER A 5 -7.13 -3.46 -2.67
CA SER A 5 -6.20 -4.38 -2.02
C SER A 5 -6.90 -5.41 -1.15
N ALA A 6 -8.18 -5.20 -0.82
CA ALA A 6 -9.06 -6.13 -0.09
C ALA A 6 -8.46 -6.70 1.22
N GLY A 7 -7.56 -5.95 1.87
CA GLY A 7 -6.86 -6.41 3.08
C GLY A 7 -5.71 -7.36 2.83
N ARG A 8 -5.31 -7.58 1.56
CA ARG A 8 -4.07 -8.29 1.22
C ARG A 8 -2.89 -7.59 1.88
N GLN A 9 -2.04 -8.36 2.54
CA GLN A 9 -0.80 -7.83 3.10
C GLN A 9 0.33 -8.00 2.11
N PHE A 10 1.06 -6.92 1.87
CA PHE A 10 2.27 -6.95 1.06
C PHE A 10 3.52 -7.03 1.93
N LYS A 11 4.53 -7.73 1.42
CA LYS A 11 5.86 -7.78 2.03
C LYS A 11 6.61 -6.46 1.83
N ASN A 12 6.46 -5.85 0.66
CA ASN A 12 7.10 -4.59 0.26
C ASN A 12 6.25 -3.90 -0.82
N CYS A 13 6.62 -2.67 -1.19
CA CYS A 13 5.90 -1.94 -2.22
C CYS A 13 6.05 -2.54 -3.62
N SER A 14 7.15 -3.24 -3.93
CA SER A 14 7.28 -3.96 -5.21
C SER A 14 6.16 -4.96 -5.41
N GLU A 15 5.86 -5.78 -4.39
CA GLU A 15 4.78 -6.76 -4.44
C GLU A 15 3.39 -6.10 -4.56
N ALA A 16 3.20 -4.95 -3.90
CA ALA A 16 1.99 -4.14 -4.06
C ALA A 16 1.85 -3.64 -5.50
N PHE A 17 2.92 -3.08 -6.07
CA PHE A 17 2.95 -2.57 -7.44
C PHE A 17 2.72 -3.68 -8.48
N GLU A 18 3.28 -4.87 -8.29
CA GLU A 18 3.02 -6.05 -9.14
C GLU A 18 1.55 -6.47 -9.10
N ALA A 19 0.89 -6.36 -7.94
CA ALA A 19 -0.55 -6.54 -7.81
C ALA A 19 -1.37 -5.37 -8.40
N GLY A 20 -0.72 -4.27 -8.79
CA GLY A 20 -1.34 -3.03 -9.24
C GLY A 20 -1.96 -2.21 -8.11
N VAL A 21 -1.49 -2.41 -6.89
CA VAL A 21 -1.87 -1.68 -5.67
C VAL A 21 -0.78 -0.67 -5.33
N PHE A 22 -1.18 0.59 -5.18
CA PHE A 22 -0.34 1.74 -4.83
C PHE A 22 -1.20 2.80 -4.13
N ASP A 23 -0.63 3.90 -3.66
CA ASP A 23 -1.36 4.96 -2.93
C ASP A 23 -2.24 4.38 -1.80
N ILE A 24 -1.70 3.44 -1.02
CA ILE A 24 -2.45 2.72 0.01
C ILE A 24 -2.63 3.65 1.20
N ARG A 25 -3.82 4.21 1.35
CA ARG A 25 -4.13 5.15 2.44
C ARG A 25 -4.26 4.42 3.77
N ARG A 26 -4.01 5.10 4.90
CA ARG A 26 -4.26 4.59 6.26
C ARG A 26 -5.66 3.99 6.51
N SER A 27 -6.67 4.44 5.77
CA SER A 27 -8.03 3.89 5.86
C SER A 27 -8.20 2.55 5.14
N ASP A 28 -7.25 2.17 4.29
CA ASP A 28 -7.28 0.91 3.55
C ASP A 28 -6.82 -0.24 4.46
N PRO A 29 -7.53 -1.38 4.49
CA PRO A 29 -7.16 -2.52 5.32
C PRO A 29 -5.80 -3.13 4.95
N SER A 30 -5.27 -2.82 3.77
CA SER A 30 -3.93 -3.23 3.35
C SER A 30 -2.82 -2.27 3.76
N TYR A 31 -3.16 -1.13 4.37
CA TYR A 31 -2.15 -0.21 4.89
C TYR A 31 -1.32 -0.89 5.96
N GLN A 32 -0.01 -0.74 5.82
CA GLN A 32 0.95 -1.20 6.81
C GLN A 32 1.98 -0.09 7.00
N ASN A 33 2.22 0.33 8.24
CA ASN A 33 3.23 1.34 8.56
C ASN A 33 4.63 0.99 8.01
N LYS A 34 4.94 -0.31 7.86
CA LYS A 34 6.22 -0.76 7.28
C LYS A 34 6.39 -0.43 5.79
N LEU A 35 5.28 -0.15 5.10
CA LEU A 35 5.25 0.18 3.67
C LEU A 35 5.21 1.69 3.42
N ASP A 36 4.90 2.46 4.47
CA ASP A 36 4.88 3.92 4.49
C ASP A 36 6.20 4.41 5.10
N ARG A 37 7.18 4.68 4.23
CA ARG A 37 8.57 4.92 4.67
C ARG A 37 8.73 6.28 5.32
N ASP A 38 8.02 7.28 4.84
CA ASP A 38 8.02 8.66 5.30
C ASP A 38 6.92 8.97 6.31
N ASN A 39 5.99 8.03 6.53
CA ASN A 39 4.95 8.07 7.57
C ASN A 39 3.91 9.18 7.38
N ASP A 40 3.68 9.59 6.14
CA ASP A 40 2.70 10.62 5.76
C ASP A 40 1.25 10.09 5.79
N GLY A 41 1.08 8.78 5.85
CA GLY A 41 -0.21 8.09 5.85
C GLY A 41 -0.62 7.49 4.51
N ILE A 42 0.26 7.48 3.52
CA ILE A 42 0.08 6.82 2.23
C ILE A 42 1.25 5.87 1.97
N ALA A 43 0.98 4.57 2.01
CA ALA A 43 1.98 3.55 1.70
C ALA A 43 2.10 3.31 0.19
N CYS A 44 3.33 3.03 -0.26
CA CYS A 44 3.62 2.67 -1.65
C CYS A 44 3.08 3.69 -2.67
N GLU A 45 3.33 4.96 -2.41
CA GLU A 45 3.04 6.07 -3.32
C GLU A 45 3.77 5.90 -4.65
N LYS A 46 3.14 6.39 -5.72
CA LYS A 46 3.69 6.41 -7.08
C LYS A 46 4.01 7.82 -7.56
#